data_AF-A0A969JFR2-F1
#
_entry.id   AF-A0A969JFR2-F1
#
_cell.length_a   1.000
_cell.length_b   1.000
_cell.length_c   1.000
_cell.angle_alpha   90.00
_cell.angle_beta   90.00
_cell.angle_gamma   90.00
#
_symmetry.space_group_name_H-M   'P 1'
#
loop_
_entity.id
_entity.type
_entity.pdbx_description
1 polymer ?
#
loop_
_entity_poly.entity_id
_entity_poly.type
_entity_poly.pdbx_seq_one_letter_code
_entity_poly.pdbx_strand_id
1 'polypeptide(L)'
;MQIPRFTAPPHFYNELKARVNEYFEETKQAPTGNWRLFSKSLVIVSLHVLFYTILVFFTPPGWYALIFCVLLGFSTAAIGFNIMHDGSHGSFSENKVLNRIAAFSLNVLGGNDYMWNVKHCVVHHSFTNVAGVDDDIEIAFMRMCESQPLRPWHRFQAIYFVVLYSLLYLFWLFVFDFKKYFVGKVGMMPIPKMKISQHIGFWSSKIGCYFSSLRYQFIWSESSSF
;
A
#
# COMPACT_ATOMS: atom_id res chain seq x y z
N MET A 1 -26.57 -5.12 6.17
CA MET A 1 -26.15 -3.74 6.51
C MET A 1 -26.39 -2.84 5.32
N GLN A 2 -26.72 -1.56 5.57
CA GLN A 2 -26.87 -0.54 4.53
C GLN A 2 -25.62 0.34 4.52
N ILE A 3 -25.15 0.76 3.34
CA ILE A 3 -24.01 1.69 3.23
C ILE A 3 -24.41 3.01 3.91
N PRO A 4 -23.61 3.53 4.86
CA PRO A 4 -23.89 4.80 5.53
C PRO A 4 -24.05 5.94 4.52
N ARG A 5 -24.99 6.85 4.79
CA ARG A 5 -25.12 8.11 4.05
C ARG A 5 -24.79 9.25 4.99
N PHE A 6 -23.78 10.04 4.65
CA PHE A 6 -23.45 11.24 5.39
C PHE A 6 -24.30 12.40 4.89
N THR A 7 -24.76 13.25 5.79
CA THR A 7 -25.47 14.50 5.46
C THR A 7 -24.53 15.52 4.83
N ALA A 8 -25.06 16.69 4.45
CA ALA A 8 -24.25 17.80 3.92
C ALA A 8 -23.02 18.09 4.81
N PRO A 9 -21.90 18.55 4.23
CA PRO A 9 -20.65 18.74 4.96
C PRO A 9 -20.88 19.66 6.16
N PRO A 10 -20.47 19.25 7.37
CA PRO A 10 -20.64 20.09 8.56
C PRO A 10 -19.86 21.40 8.38
N HIS A 11 -20.29 22.46 9.08
CA HIS A 11 -19.60 23.75 9.11
C HIS A 11 -18.09 23.60 9.34
N PHE A 12 -17.70 22.66 10.22
CA PHE A 12 -16.32 22.30 10.48
C PHE A 12 -15.52 21.88 9.23
N TYR A 13 -16.10 21.04 8.36
CA TYR A 13 -15.39 20.57 7.16
C TYR A 13 -15.07 21.71 6.20
N ASN A 14 -16.04 22.61 5.99
CA ASN A 14 -15.86 23.75 5.10
C ASN A 14 -14.82 24.74 5.65
N GLU A 15 -14.89 25.03 6.97
CA GLU A 15 -13.94 25.89 7.66
C GLU A 15 -12.51 25.30 7.62
N LEU A 16 -12.37 24.00 7.91
CA LEU A 16 -11.09 23.31 7.83
C LEU A 16 -10.48 23.40 6.43
N LYS A 17 -11.28 23.14 5.39
CA LYS A 17 -10.83 23.21 4.01
C LYS A 17 -10.41 24.63 3.62
N ALA A 18 -11.16 25.65 4.05
CA ALA A 18 -10.83 27.05 3.81
C ALA A 18 -9.47 27.42 4.41
N ARG A 19 -9.24 27.10 5.70
CA ARG A 19 -7.98 27.40 6.40
C ARG A 19 -6.78 26.65 5.82
N VAL A 20 -6.96 25.41 5.39
CA VAL A 20 -5.88 24.64 4.73
C VAL A 20 -5.48 25.30 3.41
N ASN A 21 -6.45 25.77 2.62
CA ASN A 21 -6.16 26.48 1.38
C ASN A 21 -5.46 27.82 1.64
N GLU A 22 -5.96 28.60 2.61
CA GLU A 22 -5.36 29.87 3.02
C GLU A 22 -3.89 29.69 3.43
N TYR A 23 -3.58 28.64 4.21
CA TYR A 23 -2.18 28.31 4.56
C TYR A 23 -1.28 28.12 3.33
N PHE A 24 -1.74 27.41 2.30
CA PHE A 24 -0.93 27.20 1.08
C PHE A 24 -0.74 28.50 0.28
N GLU A 25 -1.77 29.35 0.22
CA GLU A 25 -1.71 30.66 -0.42
C GLU A 25 -0.75 31.60 0.31
N GLU A 26 -0.88 31.73 1.64
CA GLU A 26 -0.03 32.59 2.47
C GLU A 26 1.45 32.18 2.44
N THR A 27 1.71 30.87 2.52
CA THR A 27 3.09 30.34 2.50
C THR A 27 3.66 30.23 1.10
N LYS A 28 2.86 30.47 0.05
CA LYS A 28 3.21 30.29 -1.37
C LYS A 28 3.73 28.88 -1.65
N GLN A 29 3.18 27.89 -0.96
CA GLN A 29 3.53 26.48 -1.14
C GLN A 29 2.48 25.80 -1.99
N ALA A 30 2.92 24.92 -2.91
CA ALA A 30 2.00 24.07 -3.63
C ALA A 30 1.41 23.00 -2.69
N PRO A 31 0.13 22.60 -2.86
CA PRO A 31 -0.48 21.51 -2.11
C PRO A 31 0.01 20.12 -2.57
N THR A 32 0.90 20.07 -3.56
CA THR A 32 1.51 18.85 -4.10
C THR A 32 3.01 18.80 -3.80
N GLY A 33 3.62 17.65 -4.11
CA GLY A 33 5.04 17.39 -3.94
C GLY A 33 5.97 18.46 -4.52
N ASN A 34 7.09 18.66 -3.85
CA ASN A 34 8.17 19.57 -4.24
C ASN A 34 9.47 18.80 -4.50
N TRP A 35 10.56 19.53 -4.78
CA TRP A 35 11.86 18.92 -5.05
C TRP A 35 12.35 17.98 -3.93
N ARG A 36 12.03 18.25 -2.65
CA ARG A 36 12.43 17.39 -1.53
C ARG A 36 11.72 16.04 -1.61
N LEU A 37 10.44 16.00 -2.00
CA LEU A 37 9.71 14.77 -2.23
C LEU A 37 10.34 13.96 -3.36
N PHE A 38 10.67 14.61 -4.49
CA PHE A 38 11.30 13.95 -5.63
C PHE A 38 12.70 13.41 -5.29
N SER A 39 13.53 14.20 -4.60
CA SER A 39 14.85 13.74 -4.14
C SER A 39 14.74 12.58 -3.16
N LYS A 40 13.82 12.65 -2.19
CA LYS A 40 13.54 11.55 -1.26
C LYS A 40 13.11 10.29 -2.00
N SER A 41 12.24 10.43 -3.00
CA SER A 41 11.75 9.32 -3.82
C SER A 41 12.88 8.67 -4.63
N LEU A 42 13.74 9.48 -5.23
CA LEU A 42 14.92 9.00 -5.96
C LEU A 42 15.83 8.19 -5.03
N VAL A 43 16.16 8.72 -3.84
CA VAL A 43 16.98 8.01 -2.85
C VAL A 43 16.34 6.68 -2.43
N ILE A 44 15.04 6.68 -2.10
CA ILE A 44 14.32 5.47 -1.69
C ILE A 44 14.37 4.40 -2.79
N VAL A 45 14.07 4.77 -4.05
CA VAL A 45 14.06 3.84 -5.18
C VAL A 45 15.48 3.33 -5.49
N SER A 46 16.48 4.22 -5.49
CA SER A 46 17.88 3.82 -5.69
C SER A 46 18.37 2.85 -4.63
N LEU A 47 18.04 3.09 -3.35
CA LEU A 47 18.37 2.16 -2.27
C LEU A 47 17.65 0.82 -2.42
N HIS A 48 16.38 0.82 -2.80
CA HIS A 48 15.63 -0.41 -3.05
C HIS A 48 16.27 -1.25 -4.18
N VAL A 49 16.60 -0.61 -5.31
CA VAL A 49 17.28 -1.27 -6.44
C VAL A 49 18.66 -1.77 -6.02
N LEU A 50 19.42 -0.99 -5.25
CA LEU A 50 20.72 -1.39 -4.73
C LEU A 50 20.62 -2.64 -3.85
N PHE A 51 19.74 -2.64 -2.84
CA PHE A 51 19.59 -3.77 -1.92
C PHE A 51 19.08 -5.03 -2.64
N TYR A 52 18.13 -4.87 -3.56
CA TYR A 52 17.67 -5.97 -4.42
C TYR A 52 18.82 -6.53 -5.25
N THR A 53 19.63 -5.66 -5.86
CA THR A 53 20.77 -6.06 -6.69
C THR A 53 21.81 -6.82 -5.88
N ILE A 54 22.16 -6.32 -4.70
CA ILE A 54 23.10 -6.99 -3.78
C ILE A 54 22.59 -8.39 -3.41
N LEU A 55 21.33 -8.50 -3.00
CA LEU A 55 20.75 -9.79 -2.58
C LEU A 55 20.68 -10.81 -3.72
N VAL A 56 20.33 -10.36 -4.93
CA VAL A 56 20.07 -11.25 -6.08
C VAL A 56 21.35 -11.62 -6.82
N PHE A 57 22.27 -10.67 -7.03
CA PHE A 57 23.40 -10.88 -7.94
C PHE A 57 24.75 -11.04 -7.22
N PHE A 58 24.87 -10.65 -5.95
CA PHE A 58 26.11 -10.76 -5.19
C PHE A 58 26.04 -11.77 -4.03
N THR A 59 24.83 -12.31 -3.75
CA THR A 59 24.58 -13.42 -2.80
C THR A 59 25.42 -13.33 -1.52
N PRO A 60 25.28 -12.25 -0.72
CA PRO A 60 26.08 -12.06 0.48
C PRO A 60 25.86 -13.19 1.50
N PRO A 61 26.88 -13.56 2.29
CA PRO A 61 26.77 -14.69 3.19
C PRO A 61 25.86 -14.38 4.40
N GLY A 62 25.06 -15.38 4.79
CA GLY A 62 24.28 -15.48 6.03
C GLY A 62 23.80 -14.15 6.63
N TRP A 63 24.54 -13.65 7.62
CA TRP A 63 24.14 -12.48 8.41
C TRP A 63 24.09 -11.17 7.61
N TYR A 64 24.95 -11.00 6.60
CA TYR A 64 24.88 -9.84 5.72
C TYR A 64 23.61 -9.88 4.85
N ALA A 65 23.24 -11.06 4.34
CA ALA A 65 21.98 -11.22 3.62
C ALA A 65 20.77 -10.86 4.49
N LEU A 66 20.75 -11.26 5.76
CA LEU A 66 19.67 -10.89 6.68
C LEU A 66 19.55 -9.37 6.85
N ILE A 67 20.66 -8.66 6.99
CA ILE A 67 20.67 -7.18 7.05
C ILE A 67 20.09 -6.60 5.76
N PHE A 68 20.54 -7.05 4.60
CA PHE A 68 20.01 -6.55 3.32
C PHE A 68 18.53 -6.91 3.11
N CYS A 69 18.04 -8.05 3.60
CA CYS A 69 16.62 -8.39 3.58
C CYS A 69 15.79 -7.40 4.41
N VAL A 70 16.27 -7.05 5.60
CA VAL A 70 15.62 -6.02 6.45
C VAL A 70 15.62 -4.66 5.74
N LEU A 71 16.75 -4.25 5.18
CA LEU A 71 16.87 -2.99 4.42
C LEU A 71 15.99 -2.97 3.16
N LEU A 72 15.88 -4.11 2.46
CA LEU A 72 14.96 -4.26 1.32
C LEU A 72 13.51 -4.13 1.79
N GLY A 73 13.13 -4.77 2.90
CA GLY A 73 11.81 -4.62 3.51
C GLY A 73 11.48 -3.17 3.87
N PHE A 74 12.41 -2.46 4.53
CA PHE A 74 12.27 -1.05 4.85
C PHE A 74 12.13 -0.17 3.61
N SER A 75 12.96 -0.37 2.58
CA SER A 75 12.86 0.41 1.35
C SER A 75 11.56 0.11 0.58
N THR A 76 11.08 -1.13 0.61
CA THR A 76 9.77 -1.54 0.04
C THR A 76 8.63 -0.79 0.73
N ALA A 77 8.60 -0.80 2.07
CA ALA A 77 7.61 -0.05 2.83
C ALA A 77 7.73 1.46 2.55
N ALA A 78 8.94 1.99 2.45
CA ALA A 78 9.18 3.39 2.14
C ALA A 78 8.64 3.79 0.76
N ILE A 79 8.78 2.96 -0.27
CA ILE A 79 8.13 3.16 -1.59
C ILE A 79 6.61 3.21 -1.41
N GLY A 80 6.04 2.25 -0.69
CA GLY A 80 4.59 2.16 -0.45
C GLY A 80 4.03 3.44 0.19
N PHE A 81 4.65 3.91 1.27
CA PHE A 81 4.13 5.04 2.06
C PHE A 81 4.52 6.43 1.55
N ASN A 82 5.63 6.57 0.82
CA ASN A 82 6.16 7.90 0.44
C ASN A 82 6.09 8.18 -1.07
N ILE A 83 5.79 7.18 -1.89
CA ILE A 83 5.71 7.33 -3.35
C ILE A 83 4.34 6.84 -3.82
N MET A 84 4.02 5.58 -3.57
CA MET A 84 2.75 5.01 -4.02
C MET A 84 1.55 5.69 -3.38
N HIS A 85 1.57 5.85 -2.05
CA HIS A 85 0.46 6.45 -1.31
C HIS A 85 0.15 7.88 -1.82
N ASP A 86 1.17 8.72 -1.91
CA ASP A 86 1.04 10.12 -2.37
C ASP A 86 0.60 10.18 -3.83
N GLY A 87 1.11 9.29 -4.69
CA GLY A 87 0.65 9.14 -6.07
C GLY A 87 -0.82 8.74 -6.16
N SER A 88 -1.27 7.86 -5.27
CA SER A 88 -2.66 7.37 -5.21
C SER A 88 -3.65 8.44 -4.73
N HIS A 89 -3.17 9.42 -3.95
CA HIS A 89 -3.92 10.62 -3.56
C HIS A 89 -3.83 11.76 -4.57
N GLY A 90 -2.97 11.65 -5.58
CA GLY A 90 -2.72 12.72 -6.53
C GLY A 90 -1.90 13.89 -5.97
N SER A 91 -1.30 13.73 -4.79
CA SER A 91 -0.51 14.77 -4.13
C SER A 91 0.99 14.70 -4.46
N PHE A 92 1.47 13.64 -5.13
CA PHE A 92 2.88 13.49 -5.48
C PHE A 92 3.37 14.60 -6.44
N SER A 93 2.50 15.10 -7.32
CA SER A 93 2.83 16.10 -8.34
C SER A 93 1.56 16.76 -8.90
N GLU A 94 1.64 17.95 -9.47
CA GLU A 94 0.52 18.53 -10.25
C GLU A 94 0.26 17.74 -11.55
N ASN A 95 1.30 17.13 -12.12
CA ASN A 95 1.19 16.28 -13.30
C ASN A 95 0.53 14.93 -12.97
N LYS A 96 -0.65 14.67 -13.56
CA LYS A 96 -1.42 13.42 -13.43
C LYS A 96 -0.65 12.17 -13.86
N VAL A 97 0.25 12.27 -14.84
CA VAL A 97 1.08 11.14 -15.29
C VAL A 97 2.08 10.76 -14.21
N LEU A 98 2.72 11.74 -13.56
CA LEU A 98 3.66 11.46 -12.48
C LEU A 98 2.97 10.81 -11.28
N ASN A 99 1.76 11.25 -10.92
CA ASN A 99 0.96 10.58 -9.89
C ASN A 99 0.63 9.13 -10.25
N ARG A 100 0.27 8.86 -11.51
CA ARG A 100 0.01 7.50 -11.99
C ARG A 100 1.26 6.63 -11.92
N ILE A 101 2.43 7.15 -12.31
CA ILE A 101 3.70 6.42 -12.21
C ILE A 101 4.02 6.13 -10.74
N ALA A 102 3.86 7.12 -9.86
CA ALA A 102 4.09 6.96 -8.43
C ALA A 102 3.14 5.90 -7.84
N ALA A 103 1.84 5.96 -8.12
CA ALA A 103 0.86 4.96 -7.69
C ALA A 103 1.19 3.55 -8.24
N PHE A 104 1.59 3.46 -9.51
CA PHE A 104 1.96 2.22 -10.18
C PHE A 104 3.18 1.53 -9.57
N SER A 105 3.98 2.22 -8.76
CA SER A 105 5.09 1.56 -8.04
C SER A 105 4.61 0.39 -7.16
N LEU A 106 3.35 0.37 -6.70
CA LEU A 106 2.77 -0.81 -6.04
C LEU A 106 2.64 -2.02 -6.97
N ASN A 107 2.35 -1.82 -8.26
CA ASN A 107 2.25 -2.91 -9.23
C ASN A 107 3.62 -3.56 -9.45
N VAL A 108 4.70 -2.76 -9.46
CA VAL A 108 6.08 -3.27 -9.49
C VAL A 108 6.37 -4.11 -8.24
N LEU A 109 5.85 -3.70 -7.10
CA LEU A 109 5.92 -4.44 -5.84
C LEU A 109 4.87 -5.55 -5.71
N GLY A 110 4.20 -5.97 -6.80
CA GLY A 110 3.29 -7.11 -6.84
C GLY A 110 1.85 -6.86 -6.37
N GLY A 111 1.53 -5.67 -5.88
CA GLY A 111 0.16 -5.25 -5.60
C GLY A 111 -0.56 -4.79 -6.87
N ASN A 112 -1.65 -4.04 -6.71
CA ASN A 112 -2.33 -3.39 -7.82
C ASN A 112 -2.87 -2.03 -7.41
N ASP A 113 -2.41 -0.98 -8.09
CA ASP A 113 -2.82 0.42 -7.90
C ASP A 113 -4.32 0.63 -7.99
N TYR A 114 -5.01 -0.03 -8.93
CA TYR A 114 -6.47 0.10 -9.05
C TYR A 114 -7.21 -0.51 -7.85
N MET A 115 -6.84 -1.73 -7.44
CA MET A 115 -7.41 -2.36 -6.24
C MET A 115 -7.15 -1.52 -4.99
N TRP A 116 -5.93 -0.98 -4.87
CA TRP A 116 -5.58 -0.07 -3.79
C TRP A 116 -6.42 1.21 -3.83
N ASN A 117 -6.61 1.83 -5.00
CA ASN A 117 -7.42 3.03 -5.13
C ASN A 117 -8.88 2.81 -4.69
N VAL A 118 -9.48 1.68 -5.07
CA VAL A 118 -10.84 1.33 -4.63
C VAL A 118 -10.86 1.10 -3.11
N LYS A 119 -9.93 0.30 -2.58
CA LYS A 119 -9.88 0.00 -1.14
C LYS A 119 -9.58 1.24 -0.29
N HIS A 120 -8.43 1.87 -0.54
CA HIS A 120 -7.91 2.97 0.26
C HIS A 120 -8.62 4.27 -0.07
N CYS A 121 -8.46 4.78 -1.29
CA CYS A 121 -8.89 6.14 -1.65
C CYS A 121 -10.42 6.28 -1.72
N VAL A 122 -11.15 5.23 -2.12
CA VAL A 122 -12.62 5.30 -2.22
C VAL A 122 -13.27 4.79 -0.93
N VAL A 123 -13.00 3.56 -0.49
CA VAL A 123 -13.70 2.99 0.67
C VAL A 123 -13.17 3.55 1.98
N HIS A 124 -11.88 3.37 2.28
CA HIS A 124 -11.31 3.77 3.57
C HIS A 124 -11.42 5.27 3.81
N HIS A 125 -11.09 6.14 2.85
CA HIS A 125 -11.21 7.60 3.04
C HIS A 125 -12.65 8.11 3.09
N SER A 126 -13.63 7.37 2.55
CA SER A 126 -15.06 7.75 2.68
C SER A 126 -15.72 7.22 3.94
N PHE A 127 -15.27 6.08 4.46
CA PHE A 127 -15.92 5.35 5.55
C PHE A 127 -14.93 4.94 6.65
N THR A 128 -13.91 5.76 6.91
CA THR A 128 -12.81 5.44 7.83
C THR A 128 -13.32 4.93 9.18
N ASN A 129 -12.84 3.77 9.62
CA ASN A 129 -13.20 3.14 10.89
C ASN A 129 -14.70 2.81 11.06
N VAL A 130 -15.49 2.78 9.97
CA VAL A 130 -16.88 2.32 10.01
C VAL A 130 -16.93 0.80 9.84
N ALA A 131 -17.23 0.11 10.94
CA ALA A 131 -17.30 -1.36 10.97
C ALA A 131 -18.28 -1.92 9.92
N GLY A 132 -17.87 -3.01 9.28
CA GLY A 132 -18.61 -3.66 8.19
C GLY A 132 -18.50 -2.95 6.83
N VAL A 133 -17.91 -1.76 6.75
CA VAL A 133 -17.73 -1.02 5.49
C VAL A 133 -16.25 -0.85 5.16
N ASP A 134 -15.46 -0.36 6.11
CA ASP A 134 -14.03 -0.19 5.98
C ASP A 134 -13.30 -1.53 6.14
N ASP A 135 -12.92 -2.14 5.02
CA ASP A 135 -12.21 -3.43 4.96
C ASP A 135 -10.88 -3.40 5.74
N ASP A 136 -10.30 -2.21 5.99
CA ASP A 136 -9.01 -2.05 6.65
C ASP A 136 -9.06 -2.37 8.15
N ILE A 137 -10.25 -2.31 8.75
CA ILE A 137 -10.46 -2.63 10.17
C ILE A 137 -11.06 -4.03 10.38
N GLU A 138 -11.42 -4.74 9.31
CA GLU A 138 -12.05 -6.07 9.35
C GLU A 138 -11.00 -7.20 9.42
N ILE A 139 -10.26 -7.23 10.52
CA ILE A 139 -9.16 -8.18 10.75
C ILE A 139 -9.60 -9.25 11.76
N ALA A 140 -9.70 -10.51 11.32
CA ALA A 140 -10.34 -11.61 12.07
C ALA A 140 -9.87 -11.82 13.53
N PHE A 141 -8.61 -11.52 13.83
CA PHE A 141 -8.00 -11.73 15.16
C PHE A 141 -7.79 -10.44 15.96
N MET A 142 -8.18 -9.29 15.42
CA MET A 142 -7.94 -7.99 16.04
C MET A 142 -9.24 -7.23 16.23
N ARG A 143 -9.26 -6.41 17.28
CA ARG A 143 -10.23 -5.36 17.48
C ARG A 143 -9.61 -4.03 17.11
N MET A 144 -10.13 -3.41 16.06
CA MET A 144 -9.64 -2.18 15.47
C MET A 144 -10.54 -0.98 15.79
N CYS A 145 -11.81 -1.22 16.15
CA CYS A 145 -12.74 -0.18 16.57
C CYS A 145 -13.63 -0.63 17.74
N GLU A 146 -14.32 0.33 18.36
CA GLU A 146 -15.08 0.05 19.58
C GLU A 146 -16.31 -0.82 19.35
N SER A 147 -16.92 -0.72 18.17
CA SER A 147 -18.12 -1.46 17.79
C SER A 147 -17.86 -2.95 17.52
N GLN A 148 -16.60 -3.36 17.38
CA GLN A 148 -16.23 -4.77 17.23
C GLN A 148 -16.24 -5.50 18.60
N PRO A 149 -16.68 -6.78 18.63
CA PRO A 149 -16.80 -7.53 19.88
C PRO A 149 -15.44 -7.71 20.56
N LEU A 150 -15.40 -7.45 21.88
CA LEU A 150 -14.21 -7.71 22.68
C LEU A 150 -14.07 -9.22 22.94
N ARG A 151 -12.88 -9.77 22.68
CA ARG A 151 -12.56 -11.18 22.92
C ARG A 151 -11.36 -11.30 23.86
N PRO A 152 -11.24 -12.39 24.65
CA PRO A 152 -10.21 -12.50 25.69
C PRO A 152 -8.78 -12.36 25.19
N TRP A 153 -8.49 -12.78 23.95
CA TRP A 153 -7.15 -12.68 23.38
C TRP A 153 -6.75 -11.24 23.01
N HIS A 154 -7.69 -10.30 22.86
CA HIS A 154 -7.36 -8.91 22.54
C HIS A 154 -6.48 -8.24 23.62
N ARG A 155 -6.43 -8.77 24.85
CA ARG A 155 -5.49 -8.32 25.89
C ARG A 155 -4.02 -8.50 25.48
N PHE A 156 -3.73 -9.39 24.53
CA PHE A 156 -2.39 -9.62 23.98
C PHE A 156 -2.21 -9.03 22.57
N GLN A 157 -3.17 -8.24 22.08
CA GLN A 157 -3.17 -7.69 20.72
C GLN A 157 -1.90 -6.91 20.40
N ALA A 158 -1.36 -6.15 21.34
CA ALA A 158 -0.11 -5.42 21.16
C ALA A 158 1.08 -6.35 20.79
N ILE A 159 1.07 -7.60 21.28
CA ILE A 159 2.14 -8.56 21.06
C ILE A 159 1.97 -9.21 19.68
N TYR A 160 0.81 -9.81 19.41
CA TYR A 160 0.61 -10.52 18.14
C TYR A 160 0.37 -9.59 16.95
N PHE A 161 0.03 -8.32 17.18
CA PHE A 161 -0.08 -7.31 16.12
C PHE A 161 1.19 -7.21 15.30
N VAL A 162 2.36 -7.21 15.93
CA VAL A 162 3.64 -7.09 15.22
C VAL A 162 3.79 -8.23 14.21
N VAL A 163 3.51 -9.47 14.63
CA VAL A 163 3.58 -10.66 13.77
C VAL A 163 2.54 -10.58 12.64
N LEU A 164 1.28 -10.28 12.96
CA LEU A 164 0.22 -10.18 11.95
C LEU A 164 0.51 -9.07 10.93
N TYR A 165 1.01 -7.93 11.38
CA TYR A 165 1.36 -6.79 10.54
C TYR A 165 2.54 -7.12 9.62
N SER A 166 3.56 -7.84 10.10
CA SER A 166 4.66 -8.31 9.25
C SER A 166 4.20 -9.25 8.12
N LEU A 167 3.13 -10.02 8.35
CA LEU A 167 2.55 -10.92 7.35
C LEU A 167 1.57 -10.21 6.39
N LEU A 168 1.13 -8.99 6.71
CA LEU A 168 0.11 -8.28 5.96
C LEU A 168 0.47 -8.13 4.48
N TYR A 169 1.72 -7.78 4.19
CA TYR A 169 2.17 -7.60 2.81
C TYR A 169 2.10 -8.93 2.01
N LEU A 170 2.50 -10.06 2.62
CA LEU A 170 2.39 -11.37 1.98
C LEU A 170 0.91 -11.74 1.72
N PHE A 171 0.03 -11.57 2.71
CA PHE A 171 -1.39 -11.81 2.51
C PHE A 171 -1.99 -10.89 1.45
N TRP A 172 -1.52 -9.65 1.39
CA TRP A 172 -1.99 -8.71 0.38
C TRP A 172 -1.63 -9.18 -1.04
N LEU A 173 -0.38 -9.59 -1.24
CA LEU A 173 0.11 -10.08 -2.53
C LEU A 173 -0.60 -11.36 -2.99
N PHE A 174 -0.71 -12.35 -2.11
CA PHE A 174 -1.11 -13.71 -2.47
C PHE A 174 -2.58 -14.04 -2.18
N VAL A 175 -3.27 -13.26 -1.35
CA VAL A 175 -4.63 -13.60 -0.89
C VAL A 175 -5.61 -12.46 -1.12
N PHE A 176 -5.38 -11.29 -0.54
CA PHE A 176 -6.42 -10.26 -0.45
C PHE A 176 -6.76 -9.63 -1.80
N ASP A 177 -5.76 -9.34 -2.63
CA ASP A 177 -6.01 -8.80 -3.98
C ASP A 177 -6.77 -9.81 -4.86
N PHE A 178 -6.41 -11.09 -4.81
CA PHE A 178 -7.13 -12.15 -5.53
C PHE A 178 -8.56 -12.29 -5.04
N LYS A 179 -8.76 -12.36 -3.72
CA LYS A 179 -10.09 -12.44 -3.12
C LYS A 179 -10.96 -11.28 -3.60
N LYS A 180 -10.46 -10.05 -3.54
CA LYS A 180 -11.18 -8.85 -3.99
C LYS A 180 -11.47 -8.88 -5.49
N TYR A 181 -10.49 -9.27 -6.31
CA TYR A 181 -10.63 -9.38 -7.76
C TYR A 181 -11.76 -10.35 -8.16
N PHE A 182 -11.82 -11.55 -7.56
CA PHE A 182 -12.82 -12.56 -7.90
C PHE A 182 -14.19 -12.32 -7.25
N VAL A 183 -14.23 -11.81 -6.02
CA VAL A 183 -15.49 -11.45 -5.35
C VAL A 183 -16.11 -10.19 -5.95
N GLY A 184 -15.29 -9.29 -6.50
CA GLY A 184 -15.74 -8.03 -7.10
C GLY A 184 -16.20 -7.00 -6.07
N LYS A 185 -15.75 -7.10 -4.81
CA LYS A 185 -16.12 -6.19 -3.71
C LYS A 185 -14.94 -5.94 -2.76
N VAL A 186 -14.94 -4.77 -2.13
CA VAL A 186 -14.11 -4.42 -0.96
C VAL A 186 -15.04 -4.15 0.21
N GLY A 187 -14.98 -4.98 1.26
CA GLY A 187 -16.03 -5.01 2.27
C GLY A 187 -17.41 -5.19 1.62
N MET A 188 -18.31 -4.24 1.86
CA MET A 188 -19.64 -4.20 1.25
C MET A 188 -19.71 -3.44 -0.08
N MET A 189 -18.64 -2.75 -0.47
CA MET A 189 -18.62 -1.85 -1.63
C MET A 189 -18.26 -2.62 -2.91
N PRO A 190 -19.09 -2.56 -3.96
CA PRO A 190 -18.76 -3.20 -5.23
C PRO A 190 -17.58 -2.51 -5.91
N ILE A 191 -16.68 -3.31 -6.46
CA ILE A 191 -15.60 -2.81 -7.32
C ILE A 191 -16.23 -2.39 -8.65
N PRO A 192 -16.01 -1.15 -9.13
CA PRO A 192 -16.51 -0.74 -10.44
C PRO A 192 -16.01 -1.67 -11.55
N LYS A 193 -16.79 -1.78 -12.63
CA LYS A 193 -16.40 -2.63 -13.76
C LYS A 193 -15.02 -2.22 -14.28
N MET A 194 -14.08 -3.15 -14.19
CA MET A 194 -12.70 -2.94 -14.61
C MET A 194 -12.59 -2.86 -16.14
N LYS A 195 -11.72 -1.97 -16.61
CA LYS A 195 -11.29 -1.93 -18.01
C LYS A 195 -10.31 -3.08 -18.28
N ILE A 196 -10.20 -3.47 -19.55
CA ILE A 196 -9.22 -4.50 -19.98
C ILE A 196 -7.80 -4.15 -19.52
N SER A 197 -7.40 -2.88 -19.61
CA SER A 197 -6.08 -2.43 -19.14
C SER A 197 -5.86 -2.65 -17.64
N GLN A 198 -6.90 -2.56 -16.82
CA GLN A 198 -6.82 -2.80 -15.38
C GLN A 198 -6.73 -4.29 -15.07
N HIS A 199 -7.43 -5.13 -15.84
CA HIS A 199 -7.26 -6.58 -15.76
C HIS A 199 -5.84 -7.00 -16.16
N ILE A 200 -5.31 -6.46 -17.26
CA ILE A 200 -3.93 -6.70 -17.69
C ILE A 200 -2.96 -6.25 -16.59
N GLY A 201 -3.14 -5.04 -16.05
CA GLY A 201 -2.29 -4.50 -15.00
C GLY A 201 -2.34 -5.29 -13.69
N PHE A 202 -3.48 -5.92 -13.38
CA PHE A 202 -3.60 -6.83 -12.25
C PHE A 202 -2.81 -8.12 -12.48
N TRP A 203 -3.04 -8.81 -13.60
CA TRP A 203 -2.37 -10.09 -13.85
C TRP A 203 -0.88 -9.92 -14.11
N SER A 204 -0.45 -8.85 -14.78
CA SER A 204 0.96 -8.58 -15.02
C SER A 204 1.73 -8.35 -13.71
N SER A 205 1.15 -7.64 -12.73
CA SER A 205 1.80 -7.45 -11.43
C SER A 205 1.92 -8.75 -10.64
N LYS A 206 0.89 -9.61 -10.67
CA LYS A 206 0.91 -10.92 -10.01
C LYS A 206 1.92 -11.87 -10.64
N ILE A 207 1.95 -11.94 -11.97
CA ILE A 207 2.90 -12.76 -12.71
C ILE A 207 4.34 -12.25 -12.47
N GLY A 208 4.56 -10.94 -12.54
CA GLY A 208 5.87 -10.33 -12.28
C GLY A 208 6.38 -10.63 -10.87
N CYS A 209 5.52 -10.51 -9.85
CA CYS A 209 5.84 -10.85 -8.47
C CYS A 209 6.16 -12.34 -8.28
N TYR A 210 5.49 -13.23 -9.00
CA TYR A 210 5.75 -14.66 -8.93
C TYR A 210 7.06 -15.04 -9.63
N PHE A 211 7.36 -14.45 -10.79
CA PHE A 211 8.64 -14.69 -11.47
C PHE A 211 9.83 -14.14 -10.69
N SER A 212 9.68 -12.97 -10.04
CA SER A 212 10.74 -12.45 -9.20
C SER A 212 11.03 -13.38 -8.02
N SER A 213 10.00 -13.97 -7.38
CA SER A 213 10.19 -14.91 -6.27
C SER A 213 10.80 -16.25 -6.69
N LEU A 214 10.45 -16.80 -7.86
CA LEU A 214 11.06 -18.03 -8.38
C LEU A 214 12.54 -17.87 -8.71
N ARG A 215 12.95 -16.71 -9.25
CA ARG A 215 14.35 -16.45 -9.61
C ARG A 215 15.26 -16.45 -8.38
N TYR A 216 14.76 -16.02 -7.21
CA TYR A 216 15.49 -16.14 -5.95
C TYR A 216 15.84 -17.59 -5.61
N GLN A 217 14.91 -18.53 -5.84
CA GLN A 217 15.14 -19.96 -5.54
C GLN A 217 16.21 -20.57 -6.44
N PHE A 218 16.19 -20.21 -7.74
CA PHE A 218 17.13 -20.76 -8.72
C PHE A 218 18.57 -20.31 -8.44
N ILE A 219 18.79 -19.00 -8.23
CA ILE A 219 20.13 -18.44 -7.97
C ILE A 219 20.71 -19.00 -6.66
N TRP A 220 19.89 -19.10 -5.61
CA TRP A 220 20.36 -19.68 -4.34
C TRP A 220 20.74 -21.15 -4.49
N SER A 221 19.95 -21.94 -5.23
CA SER A 221 20.25 -23.35 -5.48
C SER A 221 21.58 -23.55 -6.21
N GLU A 222 21.93 -22.68 -7.16
CA GLU A 222 23.19 -22.75 -7.89
C GLU A 222 24.38 -22.29 -7.02
N SER A 223 24.20 -21.24 -6.21
CA SER A 223 25.25 -20.70 -5.34
C SER A 223 25.62 -21.60 -4.15
N SER A 224 24.72 -22.49 -3.71
CA SER A 224 25.00 -23.48 -2.65
C SER A 224 25.78 -24.72 -3.12
N SER A 225 26.18 -24.75 -4.40
CA SER A 225 26.85 -25.90 -5.04
C SER A 225 28.38 -25.84 -4.99
N PHE A 226 28.97 -24.88 -4.27
CA PHE A 226 30.42 -24.67 -4.14
C PHE A 226 30.87 -24.68 -2.69
#